data_AF-A0AAV4U6C9-F1
#
_entry.id   AF-A0AAV4U6C9-F1
#
_cell.length_a   1.000
_cell.length_b   1.000
_cell.length_c   1.000
_cell.angle_alpha   90.00
_cell.angle_beta   90.00
_cell.angle_gamma   90.00
#
_symmetry.space_group_name_H-M   'P 1'
#
loop_
_entity.id
_entity.type
_entity.pdbx_description
1 polymer ?
#
loop_
_entity_poly.entity_id
_entity_poly.type
_entity_poly.pdbx_seq_one_letter_code
_entity_poly.pdbx_strand_id
1 'polypeptide(L)'
;DIATPGAFLANPSLVWEFYSYRRDLVLSKKPNPAHHALAKAEEKLASEGRRLVVITQNIDELHRDAGTKNLLELHGTLFHTRCTKCGDVAENRESPICPALAGKGDPDPEVHDARIPEQDLPKCVKCAAQRELDQCDLCLVIGTSSVVYPAAMFAPAVADRGVPVAEFNIEITPGTENFGFHFEGFCGSTLPKALAV
;
A
#
# COMPACT_ATOMS: atom_id res chain seq x y z
N ASP A 1 2.05 8.37 16.47
CA ASP A 1 0.75 8.69 17.09
C ASP A 1 -0.22 9.54 16.24
N ILE A 2 0.18 10.17 15.13
CA ILE A 2 -0.71 11.05 14.33
C ILE A 2 -1.73 10.28 13.46
N ALA A 3 -1.36 9.13 12.90
CA ALA A 3 -2.21 8.35 12.00
C ALA A 3 -3.17 7.41 12.75
N THR A 4 -4.04 7.96 13.62
CA THR A 4 -5.02 7.18 14.39
C THR A 4 -6.40 7.85 14.39
N PRO A 5 -7.50 7.08 14.54
CA PRO A 5 -8.83 7.66 14.69
C PRO A 5 -8.93 8.60 15.89
N GLY A 6 -8.30 8.25 17.01
CA GLY A 6 -8.27 9.08 18.21
C GLY A 6 -7.59 10.44 17.98
N ALA A 7 -6.44 10.45 17.28
CA ALA A 7 -5.76 11.69 16.92
C ALA A 7 -6.59 12.54 15.95
N PHE A 8 -7.28 11.92 14.99
CA PHE A 8 -8.15 12.62 14.05
C PHE A 8 -9.37 13.24 14.75
N LEU A 9 -9.99 12.52 15.69
CA LEU A 9 -11.08 13.06 16.50
C LEU A 9 -10.61 14.18 17.43
N ALA A 10 -9.41 14.06 18.00
CA ALA A 10 -8.87 15.04 18.93
C ALA A 10 -8.38 16.32 18.25
N ASN A 11 -7.73 16.21 17.08
CA ASN A 11 -7.21 17.36 16.33
C ASN A 11 -7.17 17.06 14.82
N PRO A 12 -8.31 17.15 14.12
CA PRO A 12 -8.40 16.81 12.70
C PRO A 12 -7.50 17.72 11.84
N SER A 13 -7.31 18.98 12.24
CA SER A 13 -6.44 19.91 11.53
C SER A 13 -4.98 19.45 11.51
N LEU A 14 -4.44 19.01 12.65
CA LEU A 14 -3.06 18.52 12.73
C LEU A 14 -2.87 17.28 11.86
N VAL A 15 -3.85 16.38 11.86
CA VAL A 15 -3.82 15.18 11.02
C VAL A 15 -3.88 15.55 9.54
N TRP A 16 -4.71 16.52 9.15
CA TRP A 16 -4.75 17.03 7.77
C TRP A 16 -3.43 17.71 7.35
N GLU A 17 -2.81 18.52 8.22
CA GLU A 17 -1.49 19.12 7.95
C GLU A 17 -0.42 18.05 7.71
N PHE A 18 -0.40 17.00 8.54
CA PHE A 18 0.50 15.87 8.40
C PHE A 18 0.31 15.14 7.05
N TYR A 19 -0.94 14.87 6.65
CA TYR A 19 -1.20 14.21 5.37
C TYR A 19 -0.98 15.13 4.16
N SER A 20 -1.26 16.44 4.28
CA SER A 20 -0.97 17.42 3.22
C SER A 20 0.53 17.51 2.94
N TYR A 21 1.35 17.62 3.99
CA TYR A 21 2.82 17.61 3.85
C TYR A 21 3.32 16.34 3.13
N ARG A 22 2.77 15.17 3.49
CA ARG A 22 3.14 13.90 2.84
C ARG A 22 2.69 13.85 1.38
N ARG A 23 1.51 14.37 1.04
CA ARG A 23 1.06 14.49 -0.35
C ARG A 23 2.04 15.33 -1.16
N ASP A 24 2.42 16.50 -0.67
CA ASP A 24 3.37 17.40 -1.35
C ASP A 24 4.74 16.76 -1.55
N LEU A 25 5.24 16.05 -0.52
CA LEU A 25 6.48 15.29 -0.64
C LEU A 25 6.38 14.23 -1.75
N VAL A 26 5.33 13.42 -1.75
CA VAL A 26 5.14 12.30 -2.67
C VAL A 26 4.87 12.76 -4.10
N LEU A 27 4.14 13.85 -4.32
CA LEU A 27 3.87 14.42 -5.65
C LEU A 27 5.15 14.72 -6.44
N SER A 28 6.25 15.02 -5.75
CA SER A 28 7.57 15.26 -6.38
C SER A 28 8.39 13.99 -6.62
N LYS A 29 7.97 12.84 -6.06
CA LYS A 29 8.71 11.58 -6.16
C LYS A 29 8.35 10.86 -7.45
N LYS A 30 9.29 10.02 -7.89
CA LYS A 30 9.12 9.13 -9.03
C LYS A 30 9.37 7.69 -8.58
N PRO A 31 8.76 6.71 -9.25
CA PRO A 31 9.10 5.32 -9.00
C PRO A 31 10.60 5.09 -9.18
N ASN A 32 11.16 4.26 -8.30
CA ASN A 32 12.57 3.87 -8.36
C ASN A 32 12.73 2.54 -9.15
N PRO A 33 13.97 2.08 -9.41
CA PRO A 33 14.20 0.85 -10.17
C PRO A 33 13.50 -0.41 -9.62
N ALA A 34 13.24 -0.51 -8.31
CA ALA A 34 12.50 -1.64 -7.74
C ALA A 34 11.04 -1.66 -8.21
N HIS A 35 10.38 -0.51 -8.22
CA HIS A 35 9.00 -0.41 -8.69
C HIS A 35 8.90 -0.80 -10.17
N HIS A 36 9.82 -0.29 -11.00
CA HIS A 36 9.86 -0.65 -12.41
C HIS A 36 10.19 -2.13 -12.66
N ALA A 37 11.08 -2.72 -11.84
CA ALA A 37 11.38 -4.15 -11.93
C ALA A 37 10.16 -5.01 -11.64
N LEU A 38 9.35 -4.65 -10.63
CA LEU A 38 8.10 -5.35 -10.31
C LEU A 38 7.06 -5.23 -11.43
N ALA A 39 6.83 -4.01 -11.94
CA ALA A 39 5.88 -3.79 -13.03
C ALA A 39 6.27 -4.55 -14.30
N LYS A 40 7.57 -4.57 -14.65
CA LYS A 40 8.08 -5.34 -15.79
C LYS A 40 7.98 -6.85 -15.57
N ALA A 41 8.30 -7.32 -14.36
CA ALA A 41 8.18 -8.74 -14.00
C ALA A 41 6.73 -9.21 -14.09
N GLU A 42 5.78 -8.38 -13.63
CA GLU A 42 4.35 -8.66 -13.75
C GLU A 42 3.93 -8.88 -15.21
N GLU A 43 4.28 -7.95 -16.10
CA GLU A 43 3.95 -8.05 -17.52
C GLU A 43 4.55 -9.30 -18.16
N LYS A 44 5.83 -9.58 -17.89
CA LYS A 44 6.51 -10.77 -18.41
C LYS A 44 5.85 -12.05 -17.92
N LEU A 45 5.65 -12.18 -16.60
CA LEU A 45 5.03 -13.37 -16.01
C LEU A 45 3.63 -13.60 -16.57
N ALA A 46 2.84 -12.54 -16.76
CA ALA A 46 1.52 -12.64 -17.38
C ALA A 46 1.58 -13.23 -18.80
N SER A 47 2.57 -12.84 -19.61
CA SER A 47 2.77 -13.41 -20.96
C SER A 47 3.18 -14.89 -20.95
N GLU A 48 3.69 -15.38 -19.82
CA GLU A 48 4.05 -16.78 -19.58
C GLU A 48 2.91 -17.57 -18.90
N GLY A 49 1.73 -16.96 -18.71
CA GLY A 49 0.61 -17.59 -18.00
C GLY A 49 0.80 -17.68 -16.48
N ARG A 50 1.74 -16.90 -15.93
CA ARG A 50 2.03 -16.81 -14.50
C ARG A 50 1.45 -15.51 -13.92
N ARG A 51 1.31 -15.45 -12.60
CA ARG A 51 0.71 -14.30 -11.91
C ARG A 51 1.70 -13.69 -10.92
N LEU A 52 1.81 -12.37 -10.94
CA LEU A 52 2.46 -11.58 -9.89
C LEU A 52 1.46 -10.56 -9.37
N VAL A 53 1.35 -10.47 -8.04
CA VAL A 53 0.51 -9.47 -7.36
C VAL A 53 1.37 -8.72 -6.37
N VAL A 54 1.26 -7.40 -6.37
CA VAL A 54 1.91 -6.52 -5.40
C VAL A 54 0.91 -6.18 -4.30
N ILE A 55 1.22 -6.56 -3.07
CA ILE A 55 0.47 -6.16 -1.87
C ILE A 55 1.29 -5.11 -1.16
N THR A 56 0.83 -3.85 -1.14
CA THR A 56 1.60 -2.73 -0.58
C THR A 56 0.97 -2.17 0.69
N GLN A 57 1.83 -1.83 1.65
CA GLN A 57 1.49 -1.05 2.84
C GLN A 57 1.61 0.46 2.60
N ASN A 58 2.26 0.84 1.48
CA ASN A 58 2.47 2.23 1.13
C ASN A 58 1.17 2.86 0.64
N ILE A 59 1.11 4.18 0.78
CA ILE A 59 -0.04 5.01 0.41
C ILE A 59 0.36 6.07 -0.64
N ASP A 60 1.50 5.88 -1.29
CA ASP A 60 2.18 6.86 -2.15
C ASP A 60 1.89 6.70 -3.65
N GLU A 61 1.19 5.64 -4.04
CA GLU A 61 0.88 5.27 -5.44
C GLU A 61 2.10 5.05 -6.37
N LEU A 62 3.33 4.94 -5.85
CA LEU A 62 4.52 4.78 -6.71
C LEU A 62 4.53 3.45 -7.49
N HIS A 63 3.86 2.40 -6.99
CA HIS A 63 3.65 1.17 -7.76
C HIS A 63 2.70 1.37 -8.95
N ARG A 64 1.64 2.16 -8.75
CA ARG A 64 0.67 2.52 -9.79
C ARG A 64 1.36 3.36 -10.86
N ASP A 65 2.13 4.37 -10.45
CA ASP A 65 2.92 5.22 -11.35
C ASP A 65 4.00 4.43 -12.12
N ALA A 66 4.51 3.34 -11.55
CA ALA A 66 5.44 2.43 -12.25
C ALA A 66 4.76 1.53 -13.29
N GLY A 67 3.43 1.46 -13.32
CA GLY A 67 2.64 0.62 -14.22
C GLY A 67 2.24 -0.74 -13.67
N THR A 68 2.34 -0.96 -12.36
CA THR A 68 1.85 -2.21 -11.71
C THR A 68 0.33 -2.30 -11.85
N LYS A 69 -0.19 -3.43 -12.37
CA LYS A 69 -1.63 -3.61 -12.63
C LYS A 69 -2.31 -4.40 -11.52
N ASN A 70 -1.72 -5.51 -11.10
CA ASN A 70 -2.20 -6.36 -10.01
C ASN A 70 -1.72 -5.79 -8.66
N LEU A 71 -2.32 -4.68 -8.23
CA LEU A 71 -1.94 -3.94 -7.04
C LEU A 71 -3.04 -3.98 -5.97
N LEU A 72 -2.66 -4.34 -4.74
CA LEU A 72 -3.53 -4.33 -3.55
C LEU A 72 -2.96 -3.34 -2.51
N GLU A 73 -3.63 -2.20 -2.33
CA GLU A 73 -3.24 -1.11 -1.42
C GLU A 73 -3.90 -1.30 -0.05
N LEU A 74 -3.19 -1.92 0.90
CA LEU A 74 -3.76 -2.33 2.20
C LEU A 74 -4.21 -1.15 3.08
N HIS A 75 -3.53 -0.01 2.96
CA HIS A 75 -3.73 1.16 3.81
C HIS A 75 -4.35 2.34 3.04
N GLY A 76 -4.92 2.07 1.86
CA GLY A 76 -5.49 3.09 0.98
C GLY A 76 -4.41 3.91 0.27
N THR A 77 -4.72 5.18 -0.01
CA THR A 77 -3.86 6.09 -0.77
C THR A 77 -3.96 7.51 -0.22
N LEU A 78 -2.87 8.26 -0.31
CA LEU A 78 -2.82 9.69 0.01
C LEU A 78 -3.71 10.53 -0.92
N PHE A 79 -4.08 10.01 -2.08
CA PHE A 79 -4.75 10.75 -3.15
C PHE A 79 -6.25 10.53 -3.23
N HIS A 80 -6.85 9.84 -2.25
CA HIS A 80 -8.30 9.76 -2.09
C HIS A 80 -8.73 10.35 -0.76
N THR A 81 -9.86 11.06 -0.78
CA THR A 81 -10.54 11.53 0.43
C THR A 81 -11.80 10.70 0.66
N ARG A 82 -12.21 10.57 1.93
CA ARG A 82 -13.47 9.95 2.31
C ARG A 82 -14.26 10.89 3.20
N CYS A 83 -15.48 11.23 2.81
CA CYS A 83 -16.38 12.01 3.65
C CYS A 83 -16.77 11.19 4.89
N THR A 84 -16.61 11.76 6.09
CA THR A 84 -16.98 11.09 7.35
C THR A 84 -18.48 11.09 7.64
N LYS A 85 -19.27 11.85 6.87
CA LYS A 85 -20.74 11.93 7.01
C LYS A 85 -21.45 10.98 6.05
N CYS A 86 -21.24 11.13 4.74
CA CYS A 86 -21.93 10.33 3.72
C CYS A 86 -21.10 9.14 3.20
N GLY A 87 -19.82 9.04 3.56
CA GLY A 87 -18.95 7.94 3.13
C GLY A 87 -18.43 8.05 1.69
N ASP A 88 -18.78 9.12 0.96
CA ASP A 88 -18.33 9.36 -0.41
C ASP A 88 -16.81 9.37 -0.50
N VAL A 89 -16.28 8.75 -1.56
CA VAL A 89 -14.85 8.61 -1.80
C VAL A 89 -14.51 9.25 -3.14
N ALA A 90 -13.64 10.26 -3.10
CA ALA A 90 -13.23 11.00 -4.29
C ALA A 90 -11.71 10.98 -4.43
N GLU A 91 -11.23 10.85 -5.67
CA GLU A 91 -9.84 11.13 -5.99
C GLU A 91 -9.59 12.64 -5.89
N ASN A 92 -8.47 13.01 -5.31
CA ASN A 92 -7.99 14.39 -5.27
C ASN A 92 -6.46 14.41 -5.32
N ARG A 93 -5.91 14.95 -6.41
CA ARG A 93 -4.47 15.15 -6.61
C ARG A 93 -4.04 16.62 -6.51
N GLU A 94 -4.94 17.50 -6.09
CA GLU A 94 -4.64 18.93 -5.94
C GLU A 94 -3.64 19.16 -4.80
N SER A 95 -2.79 20.18 -4.96
CA SER A 95 -1.90 20.70 -3.93
C SER A 95 -2.06 22.23 -3.87
N PRO A 96 -2.65 22.78 -2.79
CA PRO A 96 -3.25 22.08 -1.65
C PRO A 96 -4.51 21.29 -2.04
N ILE A 97 -4.84 20.24 -1.29
CA ILE A 97 -5.97 19.32 -1.56
C ILE A 97 -7.34 20.01 -1.57
N CYS A 98 -7.48 21.14 -0.87
CA CYS A 98 -8.57 22.07 -1.10
C CYS A 98 -8.16 23.48 -0.63
N PRO A 99 -8.80 24.55 -1.15
CA PRO A 99 -8.51 25.92 -0.73
C PRO A 99 -8.72 26.17 0.77
N ALA A 100 -9.63 25.45 1.44
CA ALA A 100 -9.91 25.60 2.87
C ALA A 100 -8.83 25.01 3.81
N LEU A 101 -7.97 24.15 3.27
CA LEU A 101 -6.76 23.69 3.97
C LEU A 101 -5.59 24.65 3.73
N ALA A 102 -5.79 25.70 2.95
CA ALA A 102 -5.04 26.94 3.15
C ALA A 102 -5.63 27.67 4.37
N GLY A 103 -5.26 27.24 5.58
CA GLY A 103 -5.52 28.01 6.80
C GLY A 103 -6.68 27.60 7.74
N LYS A 104 -7.31 26.42 7.58
CA LYS A 104 -8.22 25.71 8.54
C LYS A 104 -9.75 26.04 8.46
N GLY A 105 -10.61 25.14 9.00
CA GLY A 105 -12.10 25.17 8.87
C GLY A 105 -12.94 24.49 10.00
N ASP A 106 -14.25 24.22 9.76
CA ASP A 106 -15.20 23.29 10.50
C ASP A 106 -16.56 23.04 9.72
N PRO A 107 -17.35 21.91 9.88
CA PRO A 107 -18.51 21.56 9.02
C PRO A 107 -19.88 21.13 9.67
N ASP A 108 -20.99 21.38 8.95
CA ASP A 108 -22.44 21.21 9.28
C ASP A 108 -23.04 19.78 9.07
N PRO A 109 -23.93 19.23 9.96
CA PRO A 109 -24.27 17.79 10.10
C PRO A 109 -25.37 17.15 9.21
N GLU A 110 -26.00 17.78 8.22
CA GLU A 110 -27.26 17.24 7.65
C GLU A 110 -27.19 16.46 6.31
N VAL A 111 -26.68 15.21 6.27
CA VAL A 111 -26.78 14.38 5.04
C VAL A 111 -27.25 12.93 5.31
N HIS A 112 -28.23 12.45 4.52
CA HIS A 112 -28.88 11.12 4.61
C HIS A 112 -28.40 10.09 3.56
N ASP A 113 -28.68 8.79 3.85
CA ASP A 113 -28.14 7.53 3.26
C ASP A 113 -28.70 7.12 1.87
N ALA A 114 -27.83 6.55 1.01
CA ALA A 114 -28.04 6.24 -0.41
C ALA A 114 -28.34 4.76 -0.77
N ARG A 115 -28.33 3.80 0.16
CA ARG A 115 -28.79 2.38 -0.01
C ARG A 115 -28.31 1.65 -1.30
N ILE A 116 -27.00 1.39 -1.43
CA ILE A 116 -26.39 0.67 -2.58
C ILE A 116 -26.43 -0.88 -2.38
N PRO A 117 -26.71 -1.68 -3.43
CA PRO A 117 -26.67 -3.16 -3.39
C PRO A 117 -25.29 -3.77 -3.06
N GLU A 118 -25.26 -4.87 -2.32
CA GLU A 118 -24.03 -5.48 -1.75
C GLU A 118 -22.97 -5.88 -2.78
N GLN A 119 -23.40 -6.39 -3.93
CA GLN A 119 -22.49 -6.81 -5.01
C GLN A 119 -21.71 -5.65 -5.65
N ASP A 120 -22.27 -4.44 -5.55
CA ASP A 120 -21.72 -3.20 -6.07
C ASP A 120 -20.95 -2.44 -4.98
N LEU A 121 -20.93 -2.97 -3.74
CA LEU A 121 -20.13 -2.42 -2.66
C LEU A 121 -18.64 -2.77 -2.85
N PRO A 122 -17.73 -1.88 -2.42
CA PRO A 122 -16.29 -2.15 -2.45
C PRO A 122 -15.94 -3.45 -1.71
N LYS A 123 -15.22 -4.35 -2.39
CA LYS A 123 -14.74 -5.60 -1.79
C LYS A 123 -13.57 -5.34 -0.84
N CYS A 124 -13.46 -6.13 0.23
CA CYS A 124 -12.39 -5.98 1.21
C CYS A 124 -11.01 -6.35 0.62
N VAL A 125 -10.12 -5.36 0.53
CA VAL A 125 -8.74 -5.54 0.05
C VAL A 125 -7.97 -6.55 0.91
N LYS A 126 -8.22 -6.59 2.23
CA LYS A 126 -7.57 -7.57 3.12
C LYS A 126 -7.98 -9.01 2.79
N CYS A 127 -9.25 -9.24 2.47
CA CYS A 127 -9.72 -10.56 2.03
C CYS A 127 -9.17 -10.92 0.64
N ALA A 128 -8.95 -9.95 -0.24
CA ALA A 128 -8.25 -10.19 -1.50
C ALA A 128 -6.78 -10.55 -1.25
N ALA A 129 -6.07 -9.80 -0.41
CA ALA A 129 -4.68 -10.09 -0.03
C ALA A 129 -4.55 -11.48 0.58
N GLN A 130 -5.44 -11.87 1.51
CA GLN A 130 -5.42 -13.21 2.10
C GLN A 130 -5.55 -14.31 1.04
N ARG A 131 -6.47 -14.17 0.08
CA ARG A 131 -6.62 -15.16 -1.00
C ARG A 131 -5.37 -15.30 -1.85
N GLU A 132 -4.66 -14.20 -2.14
CA GLU A 132 -3.40 -14.26 -2.89
C GLU A 132 -2.30 -14.95 -2.06
N LEU A 133 -2.24 -14.68 -0.74
CA LEU A 133 -1.30 -15.33 0.18
C LEU A 133 -1.57 -16.85 0.31
N ASP A 134 -2.83 -17.25 0.31
CA ASP A 134 -3.23 -18.66 0.41
C ASP A 134 -2.86 -19.45 -0.86
N GLN A 135 -2.78 -18.78 -2.02
CA GLN A 135 -2.54 -19.39 -3.32
C GLN A 135 -1.10 -19.25 -3.83
N CYS A 136 -0.30 -18.36 -3.25
CA CYS A 136 1.05 -18.12 -3.74
C CYS A 136 1.98 -19.32 -3.51
N ASP A 137 2.95 -19.48 -4.42
CA ASP A 137 4.01 -20.47 -4.42
C ASP A 137 5.41 -19.86 -4.23
N LEU A 138 5.48 -18.52 -4.17
CA LEU A 138 6.66 -17.73 -3.83
C LEU A 138 6.20 -16.40 -3.22
N CYS A 139 6.87 -15.93 -2.18
CA CYS A 139 6.62 -14.61 -1.58
C CYS A 139 7.89 -13.78 -1.49
N LEU A 140 7.80 -12.51 -1.90
CA LEU A 140 8.89 -11.54 -1.77
C LEU A 140 8.48 -10.47 -0.74
N VAL A 141 9.32 -10.26 0.28
CA VAL A 141 9.14 -9.23 1.31
C VAL A 141 10.10 -8.10 1.03
N ILE A 142 9.61 -6.92 0.62
CA ILE A 142 10.45 -5.86 0.06
C ILE A 142 10.35 -4.60 0.91
N GLY A 143 11.47 -4.17 1.49
CA GLY A 143 11.61 -2.84 2.10
C GLY A 143 10.62 -2.52 3.22
N THR A 144 10.29 -3.50 4.07
CA THR A 144 9.43 -3.33 5.24
C THR A 144 10.16 -3.73 6.51
N SER A 145 9.88 -3.07 7.63
CA SER A 145 10.43 -3.43 8.95
C SER A 145 9.75 -4.66 9.56
N SER A 146 8.67 -5.16 8.97
CA SER A 146 7.92 -6.34 9.45
C SER A 146 7.36 -6.18 10.88
N VAL A 147 6.94 -4.95 11.26
CA VAL A 147 6.38 -4.67 12.61
C VAL A 147 4.91 -4.21 12.59
N VAL A 148 4.38 -3.76 11.45
CA VAL A 148 3.02 -3.21 11.36
C VAL A 148 2.01 -4.32 11.08
N TYR A 149 1.16 -4.59 12.06
CA TYR A 149 0.10 -5.60 11.95
C TYR A 149 -1.14 -5.02 11.24
N PRO A 150 -1.87 -5.83 10.44
CA PRO A 150 -1.68 -7.27 10.23
C PRO A 150 -0.65 -7.64 9.16
N ALA A 151 -0.12 -6.68 8.39
CA ALA A 151 0.74 -6.97 7.23
C ALA A 151 2.03 -7.71 7.60
N ALA A 152 2.60 -7.46 8.79
CA ALA A 152 3.76 -8.17 9.31
C ALA A 152 3.57 -9.70 9.41
N MET A 153 2.33 -10.19 9.51
CA MET A 153 2.04 -11.63 9.60
C MET A 153 1.90 -12.33 8.24
N PHE A 154 1.84 -11.58 7.14
CA PHE A 154 1.56 -12.17 5.84
C PHE A 154 2.69 -13.10 5.38
N ALA A 155 3.93 -12.64 5.46
CA ALA A 155 5.07 -13.45 5.05
C ALA A 155 5.37 -14.63 5.99
N PRO A 156 5.31 -14.48 7.33
CA PRO A 156 5.35 -15.63 8.23
C PRO A 156 4.27 -16.68 7.94
N ALA A 157 3.02 -16.24 7.71
CA ALA A 157 1.93 -17.17 7.37
C ALA A 157 2.17 -17.91 6.05
N VAL A 158 2.86 -17.30 5.08
CA VAL A 158 3.28 -17.98 3.85
C VAL A 158 4.42 -18.97 4.12
N ALA A 159 5.43 -18.57 4.90
CA ALA A 159 6.55 -19.44 5.30
C ALA A 159 6.08 -20.69 6.06
N ASP A 160 5.10 -20.56 6.95
CA ASP A 160 4.51 -21.66 7.72
C ASP A 160 3.86 -22.73 6.83
N ARG A 161 3.49 -22.39 5.59
CA ARG A 161 3.00 -23.34 4.57
C ARG A 161 4.12 -24.06 3.82
N GLY A 162 5.38 -23.78 4.14
CA GLY A 162 6.55 -24.29 3.42
C GLY A 162 6.82 -23.60 2.08
N VAL A 163 6.15 -22.47 1.81
CA VAL A 163 6.36 -21.70 0.58
C VAL A 163 7.63 -20.85 0.73
N PRO A 164 8.53 -20.81 -0.27
CA PRO A 164 9.72 -19.97 -0.21
C PRO A 164 9.39 -18.50 0.00
N VAL A 165 10.06 -17.89 0.99
CA VAL A 165 9.99 -16.45 1.26
C VAL A 165 11.37 -15.84 1.12
N ALA A 166 11.46 -14.80 0.29
CA ALA A 166 12.68 -14.03 0.07
C ALA A 166 12.50 -12.58 0.54
N GLU A 167 13.29 -12.18 1.53
CA GLU A 167 13.33 -10.82 2.02
C GLU A 167 14.39 -10.00 1.28
N PHE A 168 14.01 -8.81 0.83
CA PHE A 168 14.87 -7.79 0.25
C PHE A 168 14.81 -6.57 1.15
N ASN A 169 15.85 -6.35 1.93
CA ASN A 169 15.88 -5.24 2.88
C ASN A 169 17.31 -4.77 3.14
N ILE A 170 17.47 -3.52 3.60
CA ILE A 170 18.79 -2.98 4.00
C ILE A 170 19.22 -3.48 5.38
N GLU A 171 18.29 -3.98 6.17
CA GLU A 171 18.49 -4.43 7.55
C GLU A 171 17.74 -5.75 7.78
N ILE A 172 18.22 -6.53 8.74
CA ILE A 172 17.52 -7.71 9.27
C ILE A 172 16.27 -7.25 10.02
N THR A 173 15.18 -8.00 9.90
CA THR A 173 13.90 -7.76 10.59
C THR A 173 13.56 -8.91 11.51
N PRO A 174 12.59 -8.75 12.44
CA PRO A 174 12.08 -9.88 13.24
C PRO A 174 11.53 -11.04 12.39
N GLY A 175 11.20 -10.80 11.11
CA GLY A 175 10.74 -11.81 10.18
C GLY A 175 11.87 -12.64 9.55
N THR A 176 13.10 -12.12 9.48
CA THR A 176 14.21 -12.71 8.70
C THR A 176 14.50 -14.15 9.09
N GLU A 177 14.49 -14.50 10.38
CA GLU A 177 14.75 -15.88 10.84
C GLU A 177 13.70 -16.89 10.34
N ASN A 178 12.49 -16.41 10.03
CA ASN A 178 11.41 -17.23 9.48
C ASN A 178 11.49 -17.32 7.95
N PHE A 179 12.33 -16.52 7.30
CA PHE A 179 12.42 -16.43 5.85
C PHE A 179 13.63 -17.23 5.35
N GLY A 180 13.43 -18.08 4.34
CA GLY A 180 14.49 -18.94 3.81
C GLY A 180 15.59 -18.20 3.05
N PHE A 181 15.33 -16.95 2.64
CA PHE A 181 16.29 -16.12 1.90
C PHE A 181 16.25 -14.66 2.39
N HIS A 182 17.43 -14.07 2.56
CA HIS A 182 17.59 -12.64 2.84
C HIS A 182 18.62 -12.04 1.88
N PHE A 183 18.23 -10.97 1.19
CA PHE A 183 19.05 -10.22 0.25
C PHE A 183 19.27 -8.81 0.78
N GLU A 184 20.42 -8.61 1.42
CA GLU A 184 20.79 -7.33 2.01
C GLU A 184 21.06 -6.27 0.93
N GLY A 185 20.52 -5.06 1.13
CA GLY A 185 20.86 -3.87 0.38
C GLY A 185 19.66 -3.14 -0.22
N PHE A 186 19.94 -2.06 -0.96
CA PHE A 186 18.89 -1.25 -1.56
C PHE A 186 18.07 -2.08 -2.56
N CYS A 187 16.75 -2.12 -2.35
CA CYS A 187 15.81 -2.85 -3.21
C CYS A 187 15.92 -2.43 -4.68
N GLY A 188 16.24 -1.16 -4.95
CA GLY A 188 16.48 -0.65 -6.31
C GLY A 188 17.71 -1.26 -7.00
N SER A 189 18.58 -1.96 -6.28
CA SER A 189 19.76 -2.65 -6.83
C SER A 189 19.63 -4.18 -6.78
N THR A 190 18.96 -4.71 -5.76
CA THR A 190 18.81 -6.17 -5.55
C THR A 190 17.65 -6.75 -6.36
N LEU A 191 16.48 -6.10 -6.38
CA LEU A 191 15.31 -6.61 -7.10
C LEU A 191 15.48 -6.69 -8.62
N PRO A 192 16.05 -5.68 -9.30
CA PRO A 192 16.27 -5.80 -10.75
C PRO A 192 17.12 -7.01 -11.14
N LYS A 193 18.04 -7.46 -10.27
CA LYS A 193 18.85 -8.66 -10.50
C LYS A 193 18.07 -9.94 -10.22
N ALA A 194 17.32 -9.98 -9.11
CA ALA A 194 16.53 -11.14 -8.73
C ALA A 194 15.35 -11.41 -9.69
N LEU A 195 14.78 -10.34 -10.24
CA LEU A 195 13.69 -10.37 -11.22
C LEU A 195 14.19 -10.23 -12.66
N ALA A 196 15.52 -10.21 -12.88
CA ALA A 196 16.06 -10.26 -14.23
C ALA A 196 15.74 -11.62 -14.82
N VAL A 197 14.99 -11.61 -15.92
CA VAL A 197 14.67 -12.80 -16.70
C VAL A 197 15.02 -12.53 -18.15
#